data_AF-A0A7C5JV58-F1
#
_entry.id   AF-A0A7C5JV58-F1
#
_cell.length_a   1.000
_cell.length_b   1.000
_cell.length_c   1.000
_cell.angle_alpha   90.00
_cell.angle_beta   90.00
_cell.angle_gamma   90.00
#
_symmetry.space_group_name_H-M   'P 1'
#
loop_
_entity.id
_entity.type
_entity.pdbx_description
1 polymer ?
#
loop_
_entity_poly.entity_id
_entity_poly.type
_entity_poly.pdbx_seq_one_letter_code
_entity_poly.pdbx_strand_id
1 'polypeptide(L)'
;MAKKRLGYVELEWTCPHCGTNNPGPRGFCHACGAPQPKDVAFHQAPAAELLKDEESIRRAQAGADLVCPYCNARNPAGATFCGACGAGLGEADQRSSGRVVGAYRAEHQLEVTCTACGTLNTPENKSCRGCGTPLARERERSRPERKPARTRRISPGIILAASLACVALAVAAVSWLARTRPTTGRVETLEWQRSISIEAMVPIERQDWRSLVPAGAEILACESRLRETSDQPAPNAIEICGTPYTIDTGSGYGEVVQDCAYEIYEDFCSYTALDWAVVEQVTASGTDLDPYWPEITLTGEQRLGPREETYWVVFVTEEGELRYAAEDLDLFRQFTLGSTWALEVNPLGRVVSASPAP
;
A
#
# COMPACT_ATOMS: atom_id res chain seq x y z
N MET A 1 -15.36 -2.07 -3.40
CA MET A 1 -16.04 -0.76 -3.46
C MET A 1 -17.48 -0.99 -3.86
N ALA A 2 -18.42 -0.38 -3.15
CA ALA A 2 -19.84 -0.49 -3.43
C ALA A 2 -20.17 0.32 -4.69
N LYS A 3 -20.85 -0.29 -5.67
CA LYS A 3 -21.37 0.46 -6.82
C LYS A 3 -22.67 1.14 -6.45
N LYS A 4 -22.66 2.47 -6.37
CA LYS A 4 -23.85 3.30 -6.15
C LYS A 4 -24.36 3.82 -7.48
N ARG A 5 -25.59 3.50 -7.83
CA ARG A 5 -26.27 4.06 -9.00
C ARG A 5 -26.80 5.45 -8.69
N LEU A 6 -26.41 6.42 -9.53
CA LEU A 6 -26.93 7.79 -9.48
C LEU A 6 -28.15 7.97 -10.37
N GLY A 7 -28.24 7.20 -11.46
CA GLY A 7 -29.38 7.25 -12.38
C GLY A 7 -29.02 6.74 -13.76
N TYR A 8 -29.73 7.23 -14.76
CA TYR A 8 -29.49 6.92 -16.17
C TYR A 8 -29.37 8.21 -16.98
N VAL A 9 -28.69 8.14 -18.11
CA VAL A 9 -28.57 9.25 -19.09
C VAL A 9 -28.90 8.75 -20.49
N GLU A 10 -29.38 9.64 -21.35
CA GLU A 10 -29.37 9.37 -22.79
C GLU A 10 -27.94 9.48 -23.33
N LEU A 11 -27.52 8.48 -24.10
CA LEU A 11 -26.23 8.52 -24.81
C LEU A 11 -26.45 9.01 -26.24
N GLU A 12 -25.37 9.30 -26.95
CA GLU A 12 -25.38 9.67 -28.37
C GLU A 12 -24.56 8.68 -29.20
N TRP A 13 -24.83 8.62 -30.50
CA TRP A 13 -23.97 7.95 -31.47
C TRP A 13 -23.78 8.80 -32.71
N THR A 14 -22.58 8.76 -33.28
CA THR A 14 -22.25 9.51 -34.50
C THR A 14 -22.47 8.60 -35.70
N CYS A 15 -23.28 9.05 -36.66
CA CYS A 15 -23.53 8.31 -37.89
C CYS A 15 -22.24 8.24 -38.72
N PRO A 16 -21.69 7.06 -39.03
CA PRO A 16 -20.46 6.96 -39.82
C PRO A 16 -20.66 7.38 -41.28
N HIS A 17 -21.90 7.42 -41.76
CA HIS A 17 -22.21 7.82 -43.14
C HIS A 17 -22.18 9.34 -43.33
N CYS A 18 -22.72 10.13 -42.38
CA CYS A 18 -22.89 11.57 -42.55
C CYS A 18 -22.32 12.42 -41.39
N GLY A 19 -21.77 11.80 -40.35
CA GLY A 19 -21.19 12.50 -39.19
C GLY A 19 -22.21 13.10 -38.22
N THR A 20 -23.52 12.96 -38.48
CA THR A 20 -24.56 13.50 -37.60
C THR A 20 -24.60 12.73 -36.28
N ASN A 21 -24.61 13.46 -35.16
CA ASN A 21 -24.89 12.89 -33.83
C ASN A 21 -26.38 12.61 -33.68
N ASN A 22 -26.70 11.46 -33.12
CA ASN A 22 -28.07 10.98 -32.96
C ASN A 22 -28.31 10.56 -31.51
N PRO A 23 -29.54 10.76 -30.99
CA PRO A 23 -29.96 10.15 -29.74
C PRO A 23 -29.72 8.66 -29.75
N GLY A 24 -29.16 8.16 -28.65
CA GLY A 24 -28.82 6.76 -28.42
C GLY A 24 -29.97 5.83 -28.70
N PRO A 25 -31.19 6.06 -28.17
CA PRO A 25 -32.39 5.24 -28.37
C PRO A 25 -32.87 5.15 -29.83
N ARG A 26 -32.34 6.02 -30.72
CA ARG A 26 -32.72 6.08 -32.12
C ARG A 26 -31.88 5.11 -32.96
N GLY A 27 -32.54 4.14 -33.58
CA GLY A 27 -31.91 3.14 -34.44
C GLY A 27 -31.62 3.59 -35.88
N PHE A 28 -31.99 4.82 -36.26
CA PHE A 28 -31.78 5.39 -37.60
C PHE A 28 -31.26 6.82 -37.49
N CYS A 29 -30.36 7.19 -38.39
CA CYS A 29 -29.86 8.56 -38.47
C CYS A 29 -30.99 9.52 -38.84
N HIS A 30 -31.23 10.55 -38.03
CA HIS A 30 -32.29 11.53 -38.29
C HIS A 30 -32.01 12.45 -39.48
N ALA A 31 -30.75 12.53 -39.95
CA ALA A 31 -30.36 13.37 -41.08
C ALA A 31 -30.36 12.63 -42.42
N CYS A 32 -29.81 11.42 -42.48
CA CYS A 32 -29.65 10.67 -43.75
C CYS A 32 -30.48 9.38 -43.83
N GLY A 33 -31.19 9.00 -42.77
CA GLY A 33 -32.01 7.78 -42.73
C GLY A 33 -31.22 6.47 -42.63
N ALA A 34 -29.88 6.51 -42.67
CA ALA A 34 -29.07 5.30 -42.56
C ALA A 34 -29.33 4.56 -41.23
N PRO A 35 -29.46 3.22 -41.23
CA PRO A 35 -29.61 2.45 -40.01
C PRO A 35 -28.36 2.57 -39.13
N GLN A 36 -28.55 2.51 -37.83
CA GLN A 36 -27.45 2.49 -36.88
C GLN A 36 -26.62 1.20 -37.04
N PRO A 37 -25.29 1.29 -37.18
CA PRO A 37 -24.43 0.10 -37.23
C PRO A 37 -24.51 -0.74 -35.94
N LYS A 38 -24.31 -2.06 -36.08
CA LYS A 38 -24.32 -3.01 -34.95
C LYS A 38 -23.24 -2.69 -33.90
N ASP A 39 -22.10 -2.19 -34.34
CA ASP A 39 -20.87 -1.97 -33.56
C ASP A 39 -20.58 -0.49 -33.25
N VAL A 40 -21.49 0.44 -33.63
CA VAL A 40 -21.27 1.86 -33.30
C VAL A 40 -21.22 2.05 -31.79
N ALA A 41 -20.17 2.71 -31.32
CA ALA A 41 -20.00 3.04 -29.92
C ALA A 41 -20.90 4.22 -29.52
N PHE A 42 -21.57 4.09 -28.40
CA PHE A 42 -22.24 5.22 -27.75
C PHE A 42 -21.23 6.11 -27.02
N HIS A 43 -21.51 7.40 -26.98
CA HIS A 43 -20.76 8.39 -26.21
C HIS A 43 -21.72 9.27 -25.42
N GLN A 44 -21.21 9.91 -24.37
CA GLN A 44 -22.00 10.79 -23.54
C GLN A 44 -22.23 12.13 -24.25
N ALA A 45 -23.41 12.72 -24.09
CA ALA A 45 -23.69 14.08 -24.51
C ALA A 45 -22.78 15.09 -23.77
N PRO A 46 -22.44 16.26 -24.35
CA PRO A 46 -21.57 17.25 -23.70
C PRO A 46 -22.08 17.78 -22.35
N ALA A 47 -23.40 17.75 -22.14
CA ALA A 47 -24.06 17.93 -20.85
C ALA A 47 -25.15 16.87 -20.74
N ALA A 48 -24.88 15.79 -20.02
CA ALA A 48 -25.85 14.73 -19.86
C ALA A 48 -26.64 14.96 -18.57
N GLU A 49 -27.94 15.18 -18.70
CA GLU A 49 -28.84 15.23 -17.55
C GLU A 49 -29.28 13.82 -17.18
N LEU A 50 -29.41 13.55 -15.87
CA LEU A 50 -30.04 12.34 -15.40
C LEU A 50 -31.51 12.31 -15.86
N LEU A 51 -31.92 11.20 -16.45
CA LEU A 51 -33.27 10.96 -16.91
C LEU A 51 -34.26 11.07 -15.76
N LYS A 52 -35.40 11.71 -16.04
CA LYS A 52 -36.51 11.88 -15.11
C LYS A 52 -37.77 11.14 -15.57
N ASP A 53 -37.83 10.79 -16.85
CA ASP A 53 -38.99 10.11 -17.42
C ASP A 53 -38.92 8.59 -17.16
N GLU A 54 -40.01 8.05 -16.63
CA GLU A 54 -40.08 6.65 -16.22
C GLU A 54 -39.95 5.67 -17.40
N GLU A 55 -40.37 6.06 -18.60
CA GLU A 55 -40.29 5.23 -19.80
C GLU A 55 -38.84 5.02 -20.24
N SER A 56 -38.04 6.09 -20.33
CA SER A 56 -36.63 5.97 -20.67
C SER A 56 -35.83 5.28 -19.57
N ILE A 57 -36.15 5.53 -18.29
CA ILE A 57 -35.54 4.79 -17.17
C ILE A 57 -35.84 3.29 -17.29
N ARG A 58 -37.09 2.91 -17.55
CA ARG A 58 -37.49 1.52 -17.75
C ARG A 58 -36.78 0.91 -18.95
N ARG A 59 -36.65 1.66 -20.04
CA ARG A 59 -35.93 1.21 -21.24
C ARG A 59 -34.44 1.03 -20.99
N ALA A 60 -33.82 1.90 -20.19
CA ALA A 60 -32.42 1.75 -19.78
C ALA A 60 -32.22 0.52 -18.87
N GLN A 61 -33.17 0.26 -17.96
CA GLN A 61 -33.17 -0.89 -17.06
C GLN A 61 -33.43 -2.23 -17.77
N ALA A 62 -34.15 -2.21 -18.90
CA ALA A 62 -34.48 -3.42 -19.67
C ALA A 62 -33.23 -4.08 -20.27
N GLY A 63 -32.09 -3.38 -20.34
CA GLY A 63 -30.82 -3.90 -20.83
C GLY A 63 -30.63 -3.71 -22.33
N ALA A 64 -29.69 -4.46 -22.91
CA ALA A 64 -29.24 -4.23 -24.28
C ALA A 64 -30.35 -4.45 -25.33
N ASP A 65 -30.43 -3.53 -26.30
CA ASP A 65 -31.35 -3.66 -27.42
C ASP A 65 -31.00 -4.90 -28.27
N LEU A 66 -32.02 -5.47 -28.91
CA LEU A 66 -31.93 -6.62 -29.83
C LEU A 66 -31.63 -6.15 -31.26
N VAL A 67 -30.76 -6.88 -31.96
CA VAL A 67 -30.44 -6.67 -33.37
C VAL A 67 -31.15 -7.74 -34.20
N CYS A 68 -32.09 -7.31 -35.05
CA CYS A 68 -32.83 -8.23 -35.90
C CYS A 68 -31.89 -8.96 -36.88
N PRO A 69 -31.88 -10.31 -36.92
CA PRO A 69 -30.97 -11.06 -37.79
C PRO A 69 -31.32 -10.94 -39.28
N TYR A 70 -32.55 -10.52 -39.60
CA TYR A 70 -33.05 -10.44 -40.98
C TYR A 70 -32.82 -9.07 -41.64
N CYS A 71 -32.99 -7.98 -40.88
CA CYS A 71 -32.90 -6.62 -41.43
C CYS A 71 -31.93 -5.71 -40.67
N ASN A 72 -31.22 -6.24 -39.66
CA ASN A 72 -30.27 -5.51 -38.80
C ASN A 72 -30.87 -4.33 -38.02
N ALA A 73 -32.19 -4.13 -38.05
CA ALA A 73 -32.85 -3.09 -37.27
C ALA A 73 -32.71 -3.38 -35.78
N ARG A 74 -32.48 -2.31 -35.03
CA ARG A 74 -32.38 -2.36 -33.57
C ARG A 74 -33.77 -2.26 -32.94
N ASN A 75 -34.05 -3.09 -31.95
CA ASN A 75 -35.33 -3.18 -31.25
C ASN A 75 -35.10 -3.15 -29.73
N PRO A 76 -36.04 -2.62 -28.94
CA PRO A 76 -35.93 -2.65 -27.48
C PRO A 76 -35.73 -4.05 -26.92
N ALA A 77 -35.01 -4.16 -25.80
CA ALA A 77 -34.92 -5.40 -25.04
C ALA A 77 -36.34 -5.96 -24.73
N GLY A 78 -36.51 -7.26 -24.92
CA GLY A 78 -37.80 -7.94 -24.71
C GLY A 78 -38.79 -7.87 -25.88
N ALA A 79 -38.47 -7.15 -26.98
CA ALA A 79 -39.30 -7.16 -28.17
C ALA A 79 -39.39 -8.57 -28.80
N THR A 80 -40.60 -9.04 -29.10
CA THR A 80 -40.83 -10.37 -29.71
C THR A 80 -40.79 -10.34 -31.24
N PHE A 81 -41.14 -9.20 -31.83
CA PHE A 81 -41.16 -8.98 -33.28
C PHE A 81 -40.39 -7.71 -33.64
N CYS A 82 -39.76 -7.72 -34.81
CA CYS A 82 -39.03 -6.59 -35.32
C CYS A 82 -39.99 -5.47 -35.76
N GLY A 83 -39.85 -4.28 -35.20
CA GLY A 83 -40.69 -3.13 -35.56
C GLY A 83 -40.49 -2.62 -37.00
N ALA A 84 -39.41 -3.03 -37.67
CA ALA A 84 -39.10 -2.61 -39.05
C ALA A 84 -39.55 -3.61 -40.13
N CYS A 85 -39.42 -4.92 -39.89
CA CYS A 85 -39.74 -5.95 -40.90
C CYS A 85 -40.77 -7.00 -40.45
N GLY A 86 -41.23 -6.95 -39.20
CA GLY A 86 -42.21 -7.88 -38.64
C GLY A 86 -41.67 -9.28 -38.30
N ALA A 87 -40.41 -9.59 -38.62
CA ALA A 87 -39.82 -10.89 -38.32
C ALA A 87 -39.71 -11.16 -36.81
N GLY A 88 -39.77 -12.42 -36.40
CA GLY A 88 -39.57 -12.82 -35.01
C GLY A 88 -38.15 -12.55 -34.53
N LEU A 89 -38.00 -12.13 -33.27
CA LEU A 89 -36.70 -11.79 -32.64
C LEU A 89 -36.20 -12.88 -31.68
N GLY A 90 -36.75 -14.09 -31.73
CA GLY A 90 -36.35 -15.20 -30.84
C GLY A 90 -34.88 -15.59 -30.96
N GLU A 91 -34.25 -15.32 -32.11
CA GLU A 91 -32.83 -15.58 -32.41
C GLU A 91 -32.01 -14.28 -32.56
N ALA A 92 -32.54 -13.14 -32.08
CA ALA A 92 -31.86 -11.86 -32.21
C ALA A 92 -30.68 -11.73 -31.23
N ASP A 93 -29.55 -11.25 -31.72
CA ASP A 93 -28.39 -10.91 -30.88
C ASP A 93 -28.69 -9.68 -30.02
N GLN A 94 -28.22 -9.67 -28.78
CA GLN A 94 -28.14 -8.45 -27.98
C GLN A 94 -26.96 -7.58 -28.44
N ARG A 95 -27.12 -6.26 -28.40
CA ARG A 95 -26.00 -5.33 -28.53
C ARG A 95 -25.00 -5.52 -27.39
N SER A 96 -23.74 -5.17 -27.66
CA SER A 96 -22.72 -5.08 -26.61
C SER A 96 -23.13 -4.05 -25.55
N SER A 97 -22.97 -4.41 -24.29
CA SER A 97 -23.22 -3.56 -23.12
C SER A 97 -22.10 -3.72 -22.09
N GLY A 98 -22.13 -2.91 -21.02
CA GLY A 98 -21.19 -2.97 -19.91
C GLY A 98 -19.88 -2.19 -20.13
N ARG A 99 -19.69 -1.60 -21.31
CA ARG A 99 -18.51 -0.77 -21.59
C ARG A 99 -18.61 0.55 -20.83
N VAL A 100 -17.53 0.94 -20.13
CA VAL A 100 -17.41 2.28 -19.56
C VAL A 100 -17.28 3.30 -20.68
N VAL A 101 -18.22 4.23 -20.75
CA VAL A 101 -18.26 5.33 -21.72
C VAL A 101 -17.26 6.42 -21.33
N GLY A 102 -17.15 6.70 -20.04
CA GLY A 102 -16.25 7.71 -19.47
C GLY A 102 -16.80 8.27 -18.16
N ALA A 103 -16.10 9.27 -17.60
CA ALA A 103 -16.58 10.03 -16.45
C ALA A 103 -17.90 10.76 -16.80
N TYR A 104 -18.84 10.75 -15.86
CA TYR A 104 -20.13 11.43 -16.00
C TYR A 104 -19.96 12.95 -15.89
N ARG A 105 -20.50 13.67 -16.87
CA ARG A 105 -20.48 15.12 -17.02
C ARG A 105 -21.91 15.66 -16.99
N ALA A 106 -22.31 16.22 -15.85
CA ALA A 106 -23.64 16.82 -15.65
C ALA A 106 -23.77 18.20 -16.32
N GLU A 107 -22.68 18.96 -16.35
CA GLU A 107 -22.64 20.31 -16.92
C GLU A 107 -21.91 20.32 -18.26
N HIS A 108 -22.24 21.31 -19.09
CA HIS A 108 -21.57 21.53 -20.36
C HIS A 108 -20.10 21.86 -20.08
N GLN A 109 -19.19 20.95 -20.40
CA GLN A 109 -17.76 21.23 -20.37
C GLN A 109 -17.39 22.15 -21.55
N LEU A 110 -17.90 23.37 -21.56
CA LEU A 110 -17.42 24.42 -22.45
C LEU A 110 -16.14 25.04 -21.86
N GLU A 111 -15.12 24.19 -21.67
CA GLU A 111 -13.89 24.57 -20.97
C GLU A 111 -12.86 25.23 -21.90
N VAL A 112 -13.07 25.21 -23.22
CA VAL A 112 -12.12 25.72 -24.21
C VAL A 112 -12.59 27.04 -24.81
N THR A 113 -12.10 28.15 -24.27
CA THR A 113 -12.30 29.49 -24.84
C THR A 113 -11.52 29.64 -26.15
N CYS A 114 -12.19 29.98 -27.24
CA CYS A 114 -11.53 30.29 -28.50
C CYS A 114 -10.71 31.57 -28.37
N THR A 115 -9.40 31.49 -28.60
CA THR A 115 -8.50 32.64 -28.56
C THR A 115 -8.75 33.66 -29.68
N ALA A 116 -9.42 33.27 -30.77
CA ALA A 116 -9.70 34.15 -31.89
C ALA A 116 -10.99 34.98 -31.73
N CYS A 117 -12.02 34.44 -31.07
CA CYS A 117 -13.33 35.10 -30.99
C CYS A 117 -14.00 35.05 -29.59
N GLY A 118 -13.37 34.43 -28.60
CA GLY A 118 -13.92 34.32 -27.24
C GLY A 118 -15.07 33.34 -27.07
N THR A 119 -15.55 32.68 -28.15
CA THR A 119 -16.60 31.66 -28.04
C THR A 119 -16.10 30.48 -27.21
N LEU A 120 -16.90 30.03 -26.23
CA LEU A 120 -16.61 28.83 -25.46
C LEU A 120 -16.95 27.56 -26.27
N ASN A 121 -16.08 26.56 -26.21
CA ASN A 121 -16.15 25.31 -26.96
C ASN A 121 -15.90 24.11 -26.05
N THR A 122 -16.29 22.92 -26.49
CA THR A 122 -16.00 21.67 -25.78
C THR A 122 -14.59 21.16 -26.12
N PRO A 123 -13.96 20.34 -25.25
CA PRO A 123 -12.66 19.70 -25.50
C PRO A 123 -12.59 18.86 -26.79
N GLU A 124 -13.73 18.41 -27.30
CA GLU A 124 -13.85 17.60 -28.51
C GLU A 124 -13.90 18.44 -29.80
N ASN A 125 -14.22 19.74 -29.71
CA ASN A 125 -14.26 20.63 -30.87
C ASN A 125 -12.86 20.81 -31.46
N LYS A 126 -12.65 20.37 -32.71
CA LYS A 126 -11.39 20.60 -33.46
C LYS A 126 -11.30 22.02 -34.04
N SER A 127 -12.47 22.64 -34.24
CA SER A 127 -12.62 24.01 -34.74
C SER A 127 -13.66 24.73 -33.90
N CYS A 128 -13.49 26.04 -33.75
CA CYS A 128 -14.37 26.88 -32.97
C CYS A 128 -15.77 26.90 -33.58
N ARG A 129 -16.80 26.63 -32.76
CA ARG A 129 -18.20 26.66 -33.18
C ARG A 129 -18.69 28.05 -33.62
N GLY A 130 -18.09 29.11 -33.09
CA GLY A 130 -18.46 30.51 -33.39
C GLY A 130 -17.82 31.06 -34.68
N CYS A 131 -16.51 30.91 -34.83
CA CYS A 131 -15.75 31.53 -35.94
C CYS A 131 -15.05 30.55 -36.88
N GLY A 132 -15.16 29.24 -36.66
CA GLY A 132 -14.54 28.20 -37.51
C GLY A 132 -13.02 28.07 -37.37
N THR A 133 -12.35 28.93 -36.62
CA THR A 133 -10.89 28.87 -36.41
C THR A 133 -10.50 27.58 -35.70
N PRO A 134 -9.43 26.87 -36.11
CA PRO A 134 -8.92 25.71 -35.39
C PRO A 134 -8.69 26.04 -33.92
N LEU A 135 -9.26 25.24 -33.02
CA LEU A 135 -8.95 25.38 -31.60
C LEU A 135 -7.60 24.73 -31.37
N ALA A 136 -6.67 25.48 -30.80
CA ALA A 136 -5.40 24.91 -30.36
C ALA A 136 -5.73 23.88 -29.29
N ARG A 137 -5.65 22.58 -29.63
CA ARG A 137 -5.26 21.62 -28.61
C ARG A 137 -3.94 22.16 -28.10
N GLU A 138 -3.86 22.51 -26.82
CA GLU A 138 -2.64 22.23 -26.10
C GLU A 138 -2.43 20.75 -26.38
N ARG A 139 -1.62 20.47 -27.41
CA ARG A 139 -1.04 19.16 -27.63
C ARG A 139 -0.50 18.92 -26.26
N GLU A 140 -1.15 18.03 -25.49
CA GLU A 140 -0.59 17.51 -24.26
C GLU A 140 0.85 17.30 -24.67
N ARG A 141 1.72 18.20 -24.18
CA ARG A 141 3.11 18.17 -24.60
C ARG A 141 3.42 16.82 -24.06
N SER A 142 3.47 15.82 -24.96
CA SER A 142 3.90 14.48 -24.69
C SER A 142 5.22 14.80 -24.06
N ARG A 143 5.24 14.81 -22.72
CA ARG A 143 6.34 15.31 -21.91
C ARG A 143 7.49 14.60 -22.54
N PRO A 144 8.38 15.30 -23.28
CA PRO A 144 9.13 14.71 -24.39
C PRO A 144 9.59 13.40 -23.86
N GLU A 145 9.01 12.31 -24.40
CA GLU A 145 9.06 11.01 -23.75
C GLU A 145 10.50 10.90 -23.32
N ARG A 146 10.73 10.99 -21.99
CA ARG A 146 12.10 10.96 -21.50
C ARG A 146 12.47 9.58 -21.99
N LYS A 147 13.21 9.50 -23.12
CA LYS A 147 13.84 8.27 -23.58
C LYS A 147 14.34 7.69 -22.28
N PRO A 148 13.74 6.59 -21.77
CA PRO A 148 13.93 6.19 -20.38
C PRO A 148 15.42 6.25 -20.18
N ALA A 149 15.90 7.21 -19.36
CA ALA A 149 17.22 7.81 -19.55
C ALA A 149 18.23 6.70 -19.54
N ARG A 150 18.62 6.19 -20.75
CA ARG A 150 18.86 4.75 -21.01
C ARG A 150 19.31 4.14 -19.71
N THR A 151 18.36 3.72 -18.86
CA THR A 151 18.78 3.15 -17.58
C THR A 151 19.53 1.98 -18.13
N ARG A 152 20.86 1.99 -17.95
CA ARG A 152 21.65 0.83 -18.32
C ARG A 152 20.88 -0.24 -17.61
N ARG A 153 20.16 -1.07 -18.37
CA ARG A 153 19.49 -2.24 -17.84
C ARG A 153 20.71 -3.02 -17.43
N ILE A 154 21.12 -2.80 -16.18
CA ILE A 154 22.10 -3.60 -15.49
C ILE A 154 21.46 -4.95 -15.66
N SER A 155 22.04 -5.76 -16.55
CA SER A 155 21.45 -7.03 -16.90
C SER A 155 21.18 -7.75 -15.59
N PRO A 156 20.14 -8.60 -15.49
CA PRO A 156 19.97 -9.44 -14.32
C PRO A 156 21.30 -10.15 -13.95
N GLY A 157 22.17 -10.43 -14.94
CA GLY A 157 23.55 -10.87 -14.75
C GLY A 157 24.50 -9.88 -14.05
N ILE A 158 24.42 -8.56 -14.26
CA ILE A 158 25.26 -7.58 -13.53
C ILE A 158 24.70 -7.34 -12.11
N ILE A 159 23.38 -7.37 -11.88
CA ILE A 159 22.82 -7.33 -10.50
C ILE A 159 23.21 -8.60 -9.75
N LEU A 160 23.13 -9.76 -10.42
CA LEU A 160 23.60 -11.04 -9.87
C LEU A 160 25.11 -11.02 -9.63
N ALA A 161 25.92 -10.47 -10.55
CA ALA A 161 27.36 -10.36 -10.36
C ALA A 161 27.74 -9.36 -9.26
N ALA A 162 27.04 -8.24 -9.13
CA ALA A 162 27.27 -7.26 -8.08
C ALA A 162 26.83 -7.80 -6.71
N SER A 163 25.70 -8.51 -6.64
CA SER A 163 25.27 -9.20 -5.41
C SER A 163 26.21 -10.36 -5.06
N LEU A 164 26.65 -11.18 -6.02
CA LEU A 164 27.68 -12.19 -5.82
C LEU A 164 29.02 -11.57 -5.40
N ALA A 165 29.42 -10.43 -5.94
CA ALA A 165 30.62 -9.71 -5.54
C ALA A 165 30.49 -9.12 -4.12
N CYS A 166 29.35 -8.55 -3.76
CA CYS A 166 29.07 -8.07 -2.40
C CYS A 166 29.04 -9.23 -1.40
N VAL A 167 28.43 -10.36 -1.76
CA VAL A 167 28.44 -11.59 -0.95
C VAL A 167 29.86 -12.13 -0.86
N ALA A 168 30.63 -12.16 -1.94
CA ALA A 168 32.03 -12.60 -1.91
C ALA A 168 32.91 -11.66 -1.09
N LEU A 169 32.68 -10.35 -1.13
CA LEU A 169 33.36 -9.37 -0.29
C LEU A 169 32.96 -9.50 1.18
N ALA A 170 31.67 -9.74 1.47
CA ALA A 170 31.20 -10.02 2.81
C ALA A 170 31.80 -11.32 3.35
N VAL A 171 31.84 -12.38 2.53
CA VAL A 171 32.47 -13.66 2.86
C VAL A 171 33.98 -13.49 3.04
N ALA A 172 34.66 -12.71 2.20
CA ALA A 172 36.09 -12.43 2.35
C ALA A 172 36.37 -11.59 3.60
N ALA A 173 35.53 -10.61 3.92
CA ALA A 173 35.62 -9.81 5.13
C ALA A 173 35.39 -10.68 6.38
N VAL A 174 34.36 -11.52 6.40
CA VAL A 174 34.10 -12.49 7.48
C VAL A 174 35.25 -13.49 7.60
N SER A 175 35.78 -13.99 6.48
CA SER A 175 36.92 -14.92 6.46
C SER A 175 38.20 -14.27 6.96
N TRP A 176 38.39 -12.97 6.71
CA TRP A 176 39.53 -12.21 7.23
C TRP A 176 39.37 -11.94 8.73
N LEU A 177 38.18 -11.55 9.18
CA LEU A 177 37.83 -11.36 10.60
C LEU A 177 37.91 -12.66 11.41
N ALA A 178 37.71 -13.82 10.76
CA ALA A 178 37.85 -15.14 11.38
C ALA A 178 39.31 -15.60 11.53
N ARG A 179 40.29 -14.91 10.94
CA ARG A 179 41.70 -15.24 11.14
C ARG A 179 42.16 -14.76 12.50
N THR A 180 42.68 -15.66 13.31
CA THR A 180 43.29 -15.33 14.59
C THR A 180 44.81 -15.38 14.49
N ARG A 181 45.48 -14.72 15.44
CA ARG A 181 46.92 -14.84 15.64
C ARG A 181 47.17 -15.39 17.05
N PRO A 182 48.03 -16.41 17.19
CA PRO A 182 48.41 -16.90 18.49
C PRO A 182 49.33 -15.90 19.19
N THR A 183 49.09 -15.66 20.46
CA THR A 183 49.99 -14.94 21.36
C THR A 183 49.98 -15.62 22.74
N THR A 184 50.91 -15.26 23.61
CA THR A 184 50.92 -15.73 25.00
C THR A 184 50.68 -14.55 25.93
N GLY A 185 49.77 -14.71 26.88
CA GLY A 185 49.47 -13.69 27.87
C GLY A 185 49.56 -14.22 29.29
N ARG A 186 50.01 -13.37 30.20
CA ARG A 186 49.99 -13.66 31.63
C ARG A 186 48.82 -12.96 32.29
N VAL A 187 48.03 -13.69 33.07
CA VAL A 187 46.90 -13.11 33.83
C VAL A 187 47.43 -12.08 34.83
N GLU A 188 46.98 -10.84 34.70
CA GLU A 188 47.34 -9.74 35.61
C GLU A 188 46.17 -9.32 36.49
N THR A 189 45.00 -9.15 35.88
CA THR A 189 43.80 -8.71 36.59
C THR A 189 42.64 -9.64 36.25
N LEU A 190 41.88 -9.98 37.27
CA LEU A 190 40.60 -10.65 37.17
C LEU A 190 39.55 -9.64 37.59
N GLU A 191 38.44 -9.57 36.87
CA GLU A 191 37.32 -8.71 37.23
C GLU A 191 36.03 -9.48 36.97
N TRP A 192 35.10 -9.43 37.90
CA TRP A 192 33.77 -9.98 37.70
C TRP A 192 32.72 -8.96 38.09
N GLN A 193 31.58 -9.02 37.41
CA GLN A 193 30.39 -8.25 37.75
C GLN A 193 29.17 -9.15 37.64
N ARG A 194 28.29 -9.11 38.64
CA ARG A 194 27.02 -9.82 38.67
C ARG A 194 25.91 -8.88 39.10
N SER A 195 24.82 -8.85 38.36
CA SER A 195 23.67 -8.00 38.67
C SER A 195 22.36 -8.77 38.63
N ILE A 196 21.42 -8.34 39.46
CA ILE A 196 20.06 -8.86 39.50
C ILE A 196 19.12 -7.68 39.36
N SER A 197 18.25 -7.73 38.35
CA SER A 197 17.18 -6.75 38.20
C SER A 197 16.10 -6.99 39.25
N ILE A 198 15.52 -5.91 39.75
CA ILE A 198 14.31 -5.92 40.58
C ILE A 198 13.19 -5.33 39.75
N GLU A 199 12.12 -6.09 39.60
CA GLU A 199 10.92 -5.67 38.87
C GLU A 199 9.80 -5.33 39.85
N ALA A 200 8.97 -4.35 39.49
CA ALA A 200 7.74 -4.01 40.19
C ALA A 200 6.61 -3.73 39.20
N MET A 201 5.37 -3.83 39.67
CA MET A 201 4.19 -3.38 38.92
C MET A 201 4.19 -1.85 38.84
N VAL A 202 4.38 -1.31 37.64
CA VAL A 202 4.37 0.13 37.39
C VAL A 202 3.43 0.46 36.24
N PRO A 203 2.85 1.67 36.19
CA PRO A 203 2.05 2.11 35.05
C PRO A 203 2.95 2.27 33.84
N ILE A 204 2.76 1.43 32.83
CA ILE A 204 3.44 1.53 31.54
C ILE A 204 2.46 2.09 30.52
N GLU A 205 2.87 3.13 29.80
CA GLU A 205 2.09 3.69 28.70
C GLU A 205 2.08 2.74 27.49
N ARG A 206 0.89 2.52 26.95
CA ARG A 206 0.61 1.70 25.77
C ARG A 206 -0.42 2.43 24.89
N GLN A 207 -0.59 1.94 23.68
CA GLN A 207 -1.57 2.48 22.73
C GLN A 207 -2.31 1.35 22.03
N ASP A 208 -3.62 1.48 21.90
CA ASP A 208 -4.45 0.54 21.15
C ASP A 208 -5.79 1.20 20.77
N TRP A 209 -6.59 0.50 19.97
CA TRP A 209 -7.99 0.85 19.73
C TRP A 209 -8.77 0.83 21.03
N ARG A 210 -9.71 1.78 21.19
CA ARG A 210 -10.50 1.93 22.42
C ARG A 210 -11.23 0.64 22.81
N SER A 211 -11.70 -0.14 21.85
CA SER A 211 -12.34 -1.44 22.09
C SER A 211 -11.39 -2.53 22.62
N LEU A 212 -10.07 -2.36 22.44
CA LEU A 212 -9.02 -3.29 22.85
C LEU A 212 -8.26 -2.84 24.10
N VAL A 213 -8.52 -1.62 24.59
CA VAL A 213 -7.93 -1.13 25.85
C VAL A 213 -8.37 -2.05 27.00
N PRO A 214 -7.43 -2.64 27.77
CA PRO A 214 -7.77 -3.53 28.88
C PRO A 214 -8.61 -2.85 29.96
N ALA A 215 -9.51 -3.62 30.59
CA ALA A 215 -10.26 -3.14 31.73
C ALA A 215 -9.31 -2.80 32.89
N GLY A 216 -9.51 -1.63 33.51
CA GLY A 216 -8.66 -1.13 34.60
C GLY A 216 -7.45 -0.31 34.15
N ALA A 217 -7.21 -0.19 32.85
CA ALA A 217 -6.24 0.78 32.31
C ALA A 217 -6.77 2.21 32.45
N GLU A 218 -5.86 3.17 32.69
CA GLU A 218 -6.19 4.59 32.72
C GLU A 218 -5.96 5.19 31.34
N ILE A 219 -7.03 5.65 30.68
CA ILE A 219 -6.95 6.28 29.37
C ILE A 219 -6.39 7.70 29.52
N LEU A 220 -5.31 8.00 28.79
CA LEU A 220 -4.65 9.30 28.80
C LEU A 220 -5.22 10.23 27.72
N ALA A 221 -5.17 9.81 26.46
CA ALA A 221 -5.66 10.58 25.31
C ALA A 221 -6.23 9.65 24.24
N CYS A 222 -7.24 10.11 23.51
CA CYS A 222 -7.80 9.39 22.37
C CYS A 222 -7.87 10.29 21.15
N GLU A 223 -7.62 9.70 19.98
CA GLU A 223 -7.77 10.35 18.68
C GLU A 223 -8.62 9.46 17.79
N SER A 224 -9.61 10.05 17.11
CA SER A 224 -10.40 9.32 16.11
C SER A 224 -9.52 9.01 14.89
N ARG A 225 -9.33 7.73 14.58
CA ARG A 225 -8.51 7.25 13.46
C ARG A 225 -9.29 6.29 12.58
N LEU A 226 -8.91 6.22 11.31
CA LEU A 226 -9.48 5.26 10.37
C LEU A 226 -9.14 3.84 10.84
N ARG A 227 -10.17 3.08 11.21
CA ARG A 227 -10.05 1.69 11.66
C ARG A 227 -10.02 0.73 10.48
N GLU A 228 -10.99 0.89 9.59
CA GLU A 228 -11.15 0.05 8.42
C GLU A 228 -11.96 0.76 7.34
N THR A 229 -11.91 0.19 6.14
CA THR A 229 -12.72 0.62 4.99
C THR A 229 -13.57 -0.56 4.55
N SER A 230 -14.87 -0.32 4.38
CA SER A 230 -15.85 -1.31 3.96
C SER A 230 -16.41 -0.99 2.57
N ASP A 231 -16.77 -2.02 1.81
CA ASP A 231 -17.57 -1.91 0.59
C ASP A 231 -19.07 -2.06 0.84
N GLN A 232 -19.47 -2.21 2.10
CA GLN A 232 -20.86 -2.15 2.56
C GLN A 232 -21.06 -0.99 3.55
N PRO A 233 -22.23 -0.35 3.54
CA PRO A 233 -22.54 0.70 4.50
C PRO A 233 -22.55 0.14 5.92
N ALA A 234 -21.97 0.90 6.86
CA ALA A 234 -21.95 0.57 8.27
C ALA A 234 -22.43 1.76 9.12
N PRO A 235 -22.97 1.52 10.33
CA PRO A 235 -23.34 2.59 11.24
C PRO A 235 -22.15 3.52 11.52
N ASN A 236 -22.38 4.83 11.49
CA ASN A 236 -21.36 5.88 11.72
C ASN A 236 -20.18 5.88 10.74
N ALA A 237 -20.26 5.15 9.62
CA ALA A 237 -19.25 5.22 8.58
C ALA A 237 -19.39 6.48 7.72
N ILE A 238 -18.27 7.02 7.27
CA ILE A 238 -18.23 8.13 6.32
C ILE A 238 -18.23 7.55 4.90
N GLU A 239 -19.25 7.91 4.10
CA GLU A 239 -19.33 7.51 2.70
C GLU A 239 -18.41 8.39 1.84
N ILE A 240 -17.38 7.78 1.25
CA ILE A 240 -16.45 8.43 0.32
C ILE A 240 -16.63 7.81 -1.06
N CYS A 241 -16.99 8.63 -2.04
CA CYS A 241 -17.24 8.17 -3.41
C CYS A 241 -16.27 8.81 -4.41
N GLY A 242 -15.86 8.03 -5.40
CA GLY A 242 -15.05 8.51 -6.51
C GLY A 242 -15.86 9.29 -7.56
N THR A 243 -15.17 9.69 -8.63
CA THR A 243 -15.80 10.36 -9.77
C THR A 243 -16.85 9.44 -10.42
N PRO A 244 -18.11 9.89 -10.60
CA PRO A 244 -19.11 9.09 -11.27
C PRO A 244 -18.75 8.82 -12.73
N TYR A 245 -19.17 7.68 -13.25
CA TYR A 245 -18.92 7.25 -14.62
C TYR A 245 -20.15 6.59 -15.22
N THR A 246 -20.22 6.62 -16.55
CA THR A 246 -21.35 6.12 -17.31
C THR A 246 -21.02 4.76 -17.92
N ILE A 247 -21.85 3.76 -17.68
CA ILE A 247 -21.76 2.42 -18.27
C ILE A 247 -22.81 2.29 -19.38
N ASP A 248 -22.39 1.88 -20.57
CA ASP A 248 -23.28 1.63 -21.70
C ASP A 248 -24.22 0.45 -21.40
N THR A 249 -25.53 0.67 -21.39
CA THR A 249 -26.51 -0.42 -21.18
C THR A 249 -26.78 -1.22 -22.45
N GLY A 250 -26.29 -0.77 -23.61
CA GLY A 250 -26.55 -1.35 -24.93
C GLY A 250 -27.88 -0.92 -25.56
N SER A 251 -28.74 -0.18 -24.83
CA SER A 251 -30.04 0.31 -25.32
C SER A 251 -29.98 1.72 -25.95
N GLY A 252 -28.79 2.35 -25.92
CA GLY A 252 -28.63 3.77 -26.19
C GLY A 252 -28.82 4.67 -24.97
N TYR A 253 -28.99 4.09 -23.78
CA TYR A 253 -28.90 4.78 -22.50
C TYR A 253 -27.62 4.34 -21.77
N GLY A 254 -27.20 5.14 -20.80
CA GLY A 254 -26.07 4.84 -19.94
C GLY A 254 -26.51 4.78 -18.48
N GLU A 255 -26.03 3.81 -17.73
CA GLU A 255 -26.18 3.77 -16.27
C GLU A 255 -25.07 4.61 -15.64
N VAL A 256 -25.44 5.67 -14.92
CA VAL A 256 -24.48 6.49 -14.18
C VAL A 256 -24.29 5.88 -12.81
N VAL A 257 -23.07 5.44 -12.56
CA VAL A 257 -22.66 4.84 -11.29
C VAL A 257 -21.44 5.55 -10.72
N GLN A 258 -21.19 5.35 -9.44
CA GLN A 258 -19.94 5.73 -8.80
C GLN A 258 -19.51 4.61 -7.84
N ASP A 259 -18.20 4.45 -7.69
CA ASP A 259 -17.64 3.50 -6.74
C ASP A 259 -17.46 4.22 -5.39
N CYS A 260 -18.08 3.68 -4.35
CA CYS A 260 -18.02 4.21 -2.99
C CYS A 260 -17.31 3.25 -2.05
N ALA A 261 -16.71 3.83 -1.00
CA ALA A 261 -16.13 3.15 0.13
C ALA A 261 -16.66 3.79 1.41
N TYR A 262 -16.80 3.00 2.46
CA TYR A 262 -17.30 3.44 3.75
C TYR A 262 -16.16 3.38 4.77
N GLU A 263 -15.70 4.54 5.19
CA GLU A 263 -14.62 4.67 6.16
C GLU A 263 -15.18 4.61 7.59
N ILE A 264 -14.73 3.62 8.35
CA ILE A 264 -15.16 3.39 9.74
C ILE A 264 -14.06 3.92 10.64
N TYR A 265 -14.41 4.89 11.48
CA TYR A 265 -13.50 5.50 12.43
C TYR A 265 -13.72 4.93 13.83
N GLU A 266 -12.63 4.74 14.56
CA GLU A 266 -12.64 4.34 15.96
C GLU A 266 -11.60 5.18 16.71
N ASP A 267 -11.84 5.41 18.01
CA ASP A 267 -10.86 6.04 18.87
C ASP A 267 -9.64 5.13 19.03
N PHE A 268 -8.45 5.66 18.76
CA PHE A 268 -7.18 5.07 19.09
C PHE A 268 -6.61 5.82 20.30
N CYS A 269 -6.43 5.11 21.41
CA CYS A 269 -6.14 5.71 22.70
C CYS A 269 -4.76 5.34 23.20
N SER A 270 -4.05 6.32 23.78
CA SER A 270 -2.96 6.06 24.73
C SER A 270 -3.54 5.84 26.12
N TYR A 271 -2.95 4.89 26.85
CA TYR A 271 -3.38 4.50 28.18
C TYR A 271 -2.21 3.98 29.01
N THR A 272 -2.31 4.04 30.33
CA THR A 272 -1.40 3.32 31.23
C THR A 272 -2.06 2.04 31.73
N ALA A 273 -1.28 0.96 31.77
CA ALA A 273 -1.67 -0.28 32.41
C ALA A 273 -0.53 -0.76 33.31
N LEU A 274 -0.87 -1.35 34.46
CA LEU A 274 0.14 -1.92 35.34
C LEU A 274 0.78 -3.15 34.68
N ASP A 275 2.10 -3.15 34.60
CA ASP A 275 2.88 -4.28 34.13
C ASP A 275 4.25 -4.30 34.83
N TRP A 276 4.92 -5.45 34.76
CA TRP A 276 6.24 -5.62 35.36
C TRP A 276 7.30 -4.87 34.56
N ALA A 277 7.98 -3.94 35.21
CA ALA A 277 9.17 -3.31 34.66
C ALA A 277 10.32 -3.33 35.67
N VAL A 278 11.55 -3.32 35.15
CA VAL A 278 12.75 -3.16 35.98
C VAL A 278 12.74 -1.76 36.60
N VAL A 279 12.65 -1.70 37.92
CA VAL A 279 12.66 -0.46 38.70
C VAL A 279 14.00 -0.19 39.35
N GLU A 280 14.80 -1.24 39.55
CA GLU A 280 16.11 -1.17 40.18
C GLU A 280 17.00 -2.32 39.66
N GLN A 281 18.32 -2.12 39.69
CA GLN A 281 19.29 -3.17 39.41
C GLN A 281 20.37 -3.13 40.50
N VAL A 282 20.56 -4.24 41.20
CA VAL A 282 21.57 -4.36 42.25
C VAL A 282 22.76 -5.11 41.68
N THR A 283 23.96 -4.59 41.89
CA THR A 283 25.20 -5.09 41.29
C THR A 283 26.24 -5.38 42.36
N ALA A 284 26.89 -6.54 42.25
CA ALA A 284 28.13 -6.87 42.94
C ALA A 284 29.27 -6.98 41.93
N SER A 285 30.46 -6.57 42.34
CA SER A 285 31.69 -6.72 41.54
C SER A 285 32.90 -7.00 42.43
N GLY A 286 33.94 -7.58 41.84
CA GLY A 286 35.16 -7.92 42.54
C GLY A 286 36.30 -8.25 41.58
N THR A 287 37.50 -8.43 42.13
CA THR A 287 38.73 -8.70 41.36
C THR A 287 39.41 -10.03 41.75
N ASP A 288 38.62 -10.96 42.26
CA ASP A 288 39.04 -12.28 42.73
C ASP A 288 38.37 -13.41 41.92
N LEU A 289 38.61 -14.65 42.32
CA LEU A 289 38.01 -15.85 41.71
C LEU A 289 36.77 -16.36 42.47
N ASP A 290 36.20 -15.54 43.35
CA ASP A 290 35.00 -15.90 44.11
C ASP A 290 33.79 -14.98 43.82
N PRO A 291 33.26 -14.98 42.57
CA PRO A 291 32.06 -14.22 42.25
C PRO A 291 30.86 -14.64 43.08
N TYR A 292 30.21 -13.67 43.71
CA TYR A 292 28.97 -13.85 44.45
C TYR A 292 27.84 -13.01 43.84
N TRP A 293 26.59 -13.39 44.14
CA TRP A 293 25.42 -12.58 43.77
C TRP A 293 25.17 -11.54 44.87
N PRO A 294 24.77 -10.30 44.52
CA PRO A 294 24.45 -9.29 45.52
C PRO A 294 23.28 -9.76 46.42
N GLU A 295 23.33 -9.40 47.70
CA GLU A 295 22.24 -9.64 48.63
C GLU A 295 21.09 -8.67 48.35
N ILE A 296 19.85 -9.19 48.36
CA ILE A 296 18.65 -8.41 47.99
C ILE A 296 17.56 -8.62 49.02
N THR A 297 16.95 -7.51 49.44
CA THR A 297 15.72 -7.51 50.24
C THR A 297 14.60 -6.87 49.41
N LEU A 298 13.63 -7.67 49.00
CA LEU A 298 12.47 -7.18 48.25
C LEU A 298 11.51 -6.44 49.19
N THR A 299 10.85 -5.41 48.67
CA THR A 299 9.84 -4.63 49.39
C THR A 299 8.54 -4.54 48.59
N GLY A 300 7.40 -4.51 49.28
CA GLY A 300 6.09 -4.40 48.62
C GLY A 300 5.82 -5.53 47.61
N GLU A 301 5.34 -5.18 46.42
CA GLU A 301 5.05 -6.10 45.31
C GLU A 301 6.22 -6.17 44.30
N GLN A 302 7.45 -6.26 44.79
CA GLN A 302 8.64 -6.48 43.96
C GLN A 302 8.90 -7.96 43.70
N ARG A 303 9.55 -8.26 42.57
CA ARG A 303 10.09 -9.59 42.26
C ARG A 303 11.50 -9.50 41.68
N LEU A 304 12.25 -10.60 41.72
CA LEU A 304 13.52 -10.70 41.02
C LEU A 304 13.26 -10.84 39.52
N GLY A 305 13.91 -9.98 38.74
CA GLY A 305 13.97 -10.05 37.28
C GLY A 305 15.18 -10.85 36.79
N PRO A 306 15.63 -10.58 35.56
CA PRO A 306 16.79 -11.22 34.97
C PRO A 306 18.06 -11.05 35.80
N ARG A 307 18.95 -12.04 35.67
CA ARG A 307 20.30 -12.00 36.21
C ARG A 307 21.28 -11.83 35.06
N GLU A 308 22.29 -10.98 35.26
CA GLU A 308 23.37 -10.80 34.31
C GLU A 308 24.70 -11.02 35.01
N GLU A 309 25.64 -11.63 34.31
CA GLU A 309 27.00 -11.86 34.80
C GLU A 309 28.01 -11.58 33.70
N THR A 310 29.17 -11.06 34.10
CA THR A 310 30.27 -10.76 33.17
C THR A 310 31.58 -11.01 33.88
N TYR A 311 32.46 -11.73 33.20
CA TYR A 311 33.76 -12.14 33.69
C TYR A 311 34.84 -11.64 32.75
N TRP A 312 35.77 -10.85 33.26
CA TRP A 312 36.86 -10.29 32.50
C TRP A 312 38.21 -10.74 33.04
N VAL A 313 39.06 -11.18 32.12
CA VAL A 313 40.46 -11.52 32.39
C VAL A 313 41.32 -10.54 31.60
N VAL A 314 42.22 -9.86 32.29
CA VAL A 314 43.20 -8.96 31.67
C VAL A 314 44.53 -9.70 31.64
N PHE A 315 45.05 -9.87 30.42
CA PHE A 315 46.35 -10.46 30.17
C PHE A 315 47.36 -9.37 29.84
N VAL A 316 48.55 -9.45 30.41
CA VAL A 316 49.73 -8.72 29.94
C VAL A 316 50.44 -9.56 28.90
N THR A 317 50.68 -8.97 27.73
CA THR A 317 51.45 -9.55 26.62
C THR A 317 52.60 -8.62 26.23
N GLU A 318 53.46 -9.05 25.32
CA GLU A 318 54.52 -8.18 24.77
C GLU A 318 53.96 -7.00 23.94
N GLU A 319 52.75 -7.14 23.41
CA GLU A 319 52.08 -6.13 22.57
C GLU A 319 51.18 -5.18 23.39
N GLY A 320 51.07 -5.40 24.71
CA GLY A 320 50.23 -4.63 25.64
C GLY A 320 49.20 -5.48 26.37
N GLU A 321 48.25 -4.81 27.02
CA GLU A 321 47.15 -5.46 27.72
C GLU A 321 46.06 -5.94 26.77
N LEU A 322 45.58 -7.17 26.98
CA LEU A 322 44.48 -7.76 26.24
C LEU A 322 43.38 -8.19 27.22
N ARG A 323 42.14 -7.84 26.89
CA ARG A 323 40.97 -8.17 27.71
C ARG A 323 40.17 -9.31 27.07
N TYR A 324 39.83 -10.31 27.88
CA TYR A 324 39.07 -11.49 27.48
C TYR A 324 37.80 -11.60 28.34
N ALA A 325 36.65 -11.75 27.70
CA ALA A 325 35.41 -12.09 28.39
C ALA A 325 35.32 -13.61 28.51
N ALA A 326 35.42 -14.15 29.73
CA ALA A 326 35.17 -15.57 29.93
C ALA A 326 33.67 -15.86 29.72
N GLU A 327 33.38 -16.96 29.03
CA GLU A 327 32.01 -17.34 28.65
C GLU A 327 31.14 -17.69 29.86
N ASP A 328 31.74 -18.30 30.89
CA ASP A 328 31.07 -18.71 32.10
C ASP A 328 32.02 -18.65 33.32
N LEU A 329 31.45 -18.95 34.49
CA LEU A 329 32.17 -18.98 35.76
C LEU A 329 33.23 -20.09 35.82
N ASP A 330 32.97 -21.24 35.21
CA ASP A 330 33.83 -22.42 35.30
C ASP A 330 35.13 -22.20 34.51
N LEU A 331 35.05 -21.52 33.36
CA LEU A 331 36.19 -21.05 32.62
C LEU A 331 36.91 -19.92 33.37
N PHE A 332 36.17 -18.94 33.90
CA PHE A 332 36.75 -17.83 34.67
C PHE A 332 37.60 -18.31 35.85
N ARG A 333 37.13 -19.34 36.58
CA ARG A 333 37.82 -19.91 37.75
C ARG A 333 39.13 -20.63 37.42
N GLN A 334 39.42 -20.91 36.16
CA GLN A 334 40.68 -21.53 35.75
C GLN A 334 41.83 -20.51 35.69
N PHE A 335 41.53 -19.21 35.51
CA PHE A 335 42.55 -18.17 35.38
C PHE A 335 43.11 -17.77 36.74
N THR A 336 44.27 -18.29 37.12
CA THR A 336 44.96 -17.85 38.35
C THR A 336 45.86 -16.64 38.06
N LEU A 337 45.94 -15.69 39.00
CA LEU A 337 46.84 -14.54 38.87
C LEU A 337 48.28 -15.00 38.61
N GLY A 338 48.90 -14.42 37.58
CA GLY A 338 50.26 -14.76 37.15
C GLY A 338 50.37 -16.02 36.28
N SER A 339 49.30 -16.78 36.05
CA SER A 339 49.32 -17.92 35.11
C SER A 339 49.44 -17.47 33.66
N THR A 340 50.03 -18.32 32.84
CA THR A 340 50.26 -18.08 31.41
C THR A 340 49.29 -18.88 30.54
N TRP A 341 48.74 -18.21 29.54
CA TRP A 341 47.72 -18.77 28.65
C TRP A 341 48.09 -18.50 27.20
N ALA A 342 47.83 -19.49 26.35
CA ALA A 342 47.85 -19.32 24.90
C ALA A 342 46.53 -18.63 24.49
N LEU A 343 46.65 -17.51 23.78
CA LEU A 343 45.54 -16.65 23.37
C LEU A 343 45.43 -16.61 21.86
N GLU A 344 44.21 -16.63 21.35
CA GLU A 344 43.93 -16.34 19.93
C GLU A 344 43.29 -14.97 19.81
N VAL A 345 43.95 -14.06 19.09
CA VAL A 345 43.53 -12.67 18.95
C VAL A 345 43.08 -12.41 17.52
N ASN A 346 41.88 -11.85 17.35
CA ASN A 346 41.36 -11.50 16.04
C ASN A 346 41.97 -10.17 15.51
N PRO A 347 41.73 -9.77 14.25
CA PRO A 347 42.33 -8.56 13.69
C PRO A 347 41.84 -7.25 14.32
N LEU A 348 40.81 -7.30 15.18
CA LEU A 348 40.29 -6.16 15.94
C LEU A 348 40.92 -6.04 17.34
N GLY A 349 41.91 -6.88 17.68
CA GLY A 349 42.58 -6.87 18.98
C GLY A 349 41.75 -7.49 20.11
N ARG A 350 40.71 -8.27 19.78
CA ARG A 350 39.92 -9.00 20.79
C ARG A 350 40.44 -10.42 20.93
N VAL A 351 40.62 -10.87 22.18
CA VAL A 351 40.86 -12.28 22.49
C VAL A 351 39.57 -13.06 22.24
N VAL A 352 39.63 -14.07 21.36
CA VAL A 352 38.48 -14.91 21.02
C VAL A 352 38.54 -16.30 21.64
N SER A 353 39.73 -16.75 22.07
CA SER A 353 39.88 -17.95 22.89
C SER A 353 41.14 -17.86 23.75
N ALA A 354 41.12 -18.53 24.90
CA ALA A 354 42.24 -18.68 25.80
C ALA A 354 42.30 -20.12 26.30
N SER A 355 43.47 -20.76 26.20
CA SER A 355 43.73 -22.12 26.71
C SER A 355 45.00 -22.16 27.55
N PRO A 356 45.13 -23.06 28.55
CA PRO A 356 46.33 -23.17 29.35
C PRO A 356 47.58 -23.33 28.47
N ALA A 357 48.62 -22.52 28.72
CA ALA A 357 49.89 -22.70 28.03
C ALA A 357 50.63 -23.94 28.58
N PRO A 358 51.31 -24.72 27.73
CA PRO A 358 52.08 -25.91 28.14
C PRO A 358 53.29 -25.59 29.02
#